data_AF-A0A0B6X732-F1
#
_entry.id   AF-A0A0B6X732-F1
#
_cell.length_a   1.000
_cell.length_b   1.000
_cell.length_c   1.000
_cell.angle_alpha   90.00
_cell.angle_beta   90.00
_cell.angle_gamma   90.00
#
_symmetry.space_group_name_H-M   'P 1'
#
loop_
_entity.id
_entity.type
_entity.pdbx_description
1 polymer ?
#
loop_
_entity_poly.entity_id
_entity_poly.type
_entity_poly.pdbx_seq_one_letter_code
_entity_poly.pdbx_strand_id
1 'polypeptide(L)' 'MPPIPIPAHLLADCLPPVIPDKMTWSDSLILNEQLLTVIEQCNLDKQAIREIEAERTK' A
#
# COMPACT_ATOMS: atom_id res chain seq x y z
N MET A 1 -5.42 14.15 26.03
CA MET A 1 -6.24 13.09 25.40
C MET A 1 -5.27 12.03 24.88
N PRO A 2 -5.54 10.71 25.00
CA PRO A 2 -4.65 9.69 24.44
C PRO A 2 -4.50 9.88 22.92
N PRO A 3 -3.32 9.61 22.34
CA PRO A 3 -3.09 9.77 20.91
C PRO A 3 -4.01 8.84 20.12
N ILE A 4 -4.58 9.33 19.01
CA ILE A 4 -5.43 8.55 18.12
C ILE A 4 -4.59 7.37 17.58
N PRO A 5 -4.97 6.10 17.83
CA PRO A 5 -4.20 4.96 17.34
C PRO A 5 -4.27 4.90 15.81
N ILE A 6 -3.17 4.47 15.16
CA ILE A 6 -3.18 4.20 13.72
C ILE A 6 -4.00 2.92 13.50
N PRO A 7 -4.99 2.91 12.59
CA PRO A 7 -5.69 1.70 12.18
C PRO A 7 -4.73 0.61 11.69
N ALA A 8 -4.90 -0.64 12.15
CA ALA A 8 -3.98 -1.73 11.86
C ALA A 8 -3.79 -2.00 10.35
N HIS A 9 -4.81 -1.76 9.53
CA HIS A 9 -4.73 -1.97 8.08
C HIS A 9 -3.71 -1.02 7.41
N LEU A 10 -3.53 0.20 7.93
CA LEU A 10 -2.53 1.14 7.39
C LEU A 10 -1.09 0.70 7.67
N LEU A 11 -0.91 -0.18 8.65
CA LEU A 11 0.39 -0.73 9.04
C LEU A 11 0.66 -2.11 8.41
N ALA A 12 -0.26 -2.60 7.57
CA ALA A 12 -0.05 -3.85 6.87
C ALA A 12 1.09 -3.73 5.85
N ASP A 13 1.80 -4.84 5.62
CA ASP A 13 2.87 -4.87 4.63
C ASP A 13 2.32 -4.71 3.21
N CYS A 14 3.05 -3.94 2.40
CA CYS A 14 2.84 -3.78 0.97
C CYS A 14 3.35 -5.02 0.23
N LEU A 15 2.55 -6.08 0.19
CA LEU A 15 2.95 -7.33 -0.44
C LEU A 15 2.77 -7.28 -1.96
N PRO A 16 3.79 -7.65 -2.75
CA PRO A 16 3.63 -7.78 -4.19
C PRO A 16 2.69 -8.97 -4.52
N PRO A 17 2.06 -8.97 -5.71
CA PRO A 17 1.36 -10.14 -6.21
C PRO A 17 2.35 -11.30 -6.42
N VAL A 18 1.82 -12.52 -6.46
CA VAL A 18 2.62 -13.71 -6.79
C VAL A 18 3.09 -13.62 -8.23
N ILE A 19 4.41 -13.70 -8.44
CA ILE A 19 5.02 -13.70 -9.77
C ILE A 19 5.20 -15.15 -10.21
N PRO A 20 4.60 -15.58 -11.33
CA PRO A 20 4.75 -16.94 -11.83
C PRO A 20 6.11 -17.16 -12.50
N ASP A 21 6.64 -18.39 -12.38
CA ASP A 21 7.92 -18.79 -13.03
C ASP A 21 7.88 -18.73 -14.56
N LYS A 22 6.68 -18.78 -15.15
CA LYS A 22 6.44 -18.66 -16.58
C LYS A 22 5.31 -17.68 -16.82
N MET A 23 5.52 -16.76 -17.75
CA MET A 23 4.56 -15.73 -18.12
C MET A 23 4.64 -15.47 -19.62
N THR A 24 3.49 -15.23 -20.25
CA THR A 24 3.43 -14.64 -21.57
C THR A 24 3.74 -13.15 -21.50
N TRP A 25 3.97 -12.52 -22.65
CA TRP A 25 4.10 -11.06 -22.69
C TRP A 25 2.82 -10.36 -22.22
N SER A 26 1.64 -10.91 -22.52
CA SER A 26 0.37 -10.35 -22.05
C SER A 26 0.22 -10.45 -20.53
N ASP A 27 0.65 -11.55 -19.93
CA ASP A 27 0.67 -11.69 -18.46
C ASP A 27 1.58 -10.64 -17.80
N SER A 28 2.63 -10.19 -18.50
CA SER A 28 3.51 -9.12 -18.02
C SER A 28 2.77 -7.80 -17.83
N LEU A 29 1.83 -7.49 -18.73
CA LEU A 29 1.07 -6.25 -18.65
C LEU A 29 0.12 -6.29 -17.45
N ILE A 30 -0.55 -7.42 -17.23
CA ILE A 30 -1.43 -7.64 -16.09
C ILE A 30 -0.64 -7.57 -14.78
N LEU A 31 0.55 -8.20 -14.73
CA LEU A 31 1.42 -8.12 -13.57
C LEU A 31 1.85 -6.67 -13.27
N ASN A 32 2.21 -5.89 -14.29
CA ASN A 32 2.57 -4.48 -14.11
C ASN A 32 1.39 -3.65 -13.59
N GLU A 33 0.18 -3.87 -14.10
CA GLU A 33 -1.04 -3.24 -13.57
C GLU A 33 -1.20 -3.57 -12.08
N GLN A 34 -1.17 -4.84 -11.70
CA GLN A 34 -1.31 -5.28 -10.31
C GLN A 34 -0.25 -4.67 -9.39
N LEU A 35 1.00 -4.61 -9.84
CA LEU A 35 2.10 -3.98 -9.10
C LEU A 35 1.83 -2.48 -8.89
N LEU A 36 1.36 -1.78 -9.92
CA LEU A 36 1.01 -0.36 -9.82
C LEU A 36 -0.15 -0.12 -8.85
N THR A 37 -1.17 -0.98 -8.85
CA THR A 37 -2.27 -0.91 -7.88
C THR A 37 -1.80 -1.11 -6.44
N VAL A 38 -0.89 -2.05 -6.19
CA VAL A 38 -0.29 -2.23 -4.84
C VAL A 38 0.46 -0.96 -4.41
N ILE A 39 1.25 -0.37 -5.30
CA ILE A 39 1.98 0.87 -5.02
C ILE A 39 1.02 2.03 -4.72
N GLU A 40 -0.06 2.15 -5.51
CA GLU A 40 -1.09 3.18 -5.30
C GLU A 40 -1.72 3.05 -3.91
N GLN A 41 -2.22 1.87 -3.55
CA GLN A 41 -2.83 1.63 -2.24
C GLN A 41 -1.85 1.94 -1.10
N CYS A 42 -0.61 1.48 -1.22
CA CYS A 42 0.42 1.75 -0.21
C CYS A 42 0.75 3.23 -0.05
N ASN A 43 0.67 4.01 -1.14
CA ASN A 43 0.87 5.45 -1.06
C ASN A 43 -0.30 6.15 -0.39
N LEU A 44 -1.54 5.68 -0.59
CA LEU A 44 -2.72 6.15 0.13
C LEU A 44 -2.62 5.84 1.63
N ASP A 45 -2.21 4.62 1.99
CA ASP A 45 -2.05 4.24 3.40
C ASP A 45 -0.98 5.10 4.09
N LYS A 46 0.17 5.31 3.43
CA LYS A 46 1.22 6.22 3.90
C LYS A 46 0.73 7.65 4.05
N GLN A 47 -0.13 8.12 3.15
CA GLN A 47 -0.71 9.46 3.25
C GLN A 47 -1.61 9.56 4.49
N ALA A 48 -2.51 8.60 4.69
CA ALA A 48 -3.39 8.55 5.86
C ALA A 48 -2.59 8.52 7.17
N ILE A 49 -1.49 7.77 7.24
CA ILE A 49 -0.58 7.79 8.39
C ILE A 49 0.00 9.18 8.62
N ARG A 50 0.51 9.85 7.58
CA ARG A 50 1.07 11.21 7.70
C ARG A 50 0.03 12.21 8.21
N GLU A 51 -1.21 12.11 7.76
CA GLU A 51 -2.31 12.95 8.23
C GLU A 51 -2.61 12.71 9.72
N ILE A 52 -2.70 11.44 10.16
CA ILE A 52 -2.88 11.09 11.57
C ILE A 52 -1.73 11.62 12.44
N GLU A 53 -0.49 11.46 12.00
CA GLU A 53 0.67 11.97 12.74
C GLU A 53 0.68 13.51 12.78
N ALA A 54 0.28 14.19 11.70
CA ALA A 54 0.16 15.64 11.70
C ALA A 54 -0.85 16.13 12.75
N GLU A 55 -2.00 15.46 12.88
CA GLU A 55 -3.00 15.79 13.93
C GLU A 55 -2.48 15.59 15.36
N ARG A 56 -1.48 14.71 15.57
CA ARG A 56 -0.86 14.54 16.90
C ARG A 56 0.13 15.64 17.25
N THR A 57 0.70 16.29 16.24
CA THR A 57 1.66 17.39 16.40
C THR A 57 1.02 18.77 16.47
N LYS A 58 -0.29 18.86 16.25
CA LYS A 58 -1.10 20.07 16.48
C LYS A 58 -1.41 20.23 17.97
#